data_AF-A0A376TRM6-F1
#
_entry.id   AF-A0A376TRM6-F1
#
_cell.length_a   1.000
_cell.length_b   1.000
_cell.length_c   1.000
_cell.angle_alpha   90.00
_cell.angle_beta   90.00
_cell.angle_gamma   90.00
#
_symmetry.space_group_name_H-M   'P 1'
#
loop_
_entity.id
_entity.type
_entity.pdbx_description
1 polymer ?
#
loop_
_entity_poly.entity_id
_entity_poly.type
_entity_poly.pdbx_seq_one_letter_code
_entity_poly.pdbx_strand_id
1 'polypeptide(L)'
;MQATASLLASGVDAHGVVVMDYGDFSVTLQHSKVSDSVLASEIQGEAGSLVIEKLSECQKVCFVPRGSQMQDLTQPQHINTMLYEAELFATLVDEHLVDHPGLAVSRITAKLLTEIRRQTGVIFPADSVKL
;
A
#
# COMPACT_ATOMS: atom_id res chain seq x y z
N MET A 1 -12.61 -7.53 -6.65
CA MET A 1 -12.15 -6.17 -6.28
C MET A 1 -13.09 -5.12 -6.84
N GLN A 2 -13.41 -4.11 -6.05
CA GLN A 2 -14.20 -2.94 -6.44
C GLN A 2 -13.43 -1.66 -6.10
N ALA A 3 -13.42 -0.68 -6.98
CA ALA A 3 -12.77 0.61 -6.78
C ALA A 3 -13.69 1.76 -7.16
N THR A 4 -13.69 2.82 -6.36
CA THR A 4 -14.39 4.07 -6.62
C THR A 4 -13.46 5.25 -6.37
N ALA A 5 -13.58 6.31 -7.16
CA ALA A 5 -12.81 7.54 -6.97
C ALA A 5 -13.57 8.77 -7.45
N SER A 6 -13.29 9.89 -6.82
CA SER A 6 -13.62 11.23 -7.32
C SER A 6 -12.47 11.72 -8.19
N LEU A 7 -12.76 12.28 -9.37
CA LEU A 7 -11.74 12.81 -10.27
C LEU A 7 -11.57 14.32 -10.10
N LEU A 8 -10.34 14.81 -10.29
CA LEU A 8 -10.04 16.22 -10.47
C LEU A 8 -10.42 16.67 -11.88
N ALA A 9 -10.49 17.99 -12.11
CA ALA A 9 -10.69 18.56 -13.44
C ALA A 9 -9.61 18.14 -14.46
N SER A 10 -8.42 17.78 -13.99
CA SER A 10 -7.34 17.23 -14.82
C SER A 10 -7.56 15.77 -15.28
N GLY A 11 -8.59 15.09 -14.77
CA GLY A 11 -8.89 13.69 -15.09
C GLY A 11 -8.14 12.65 -14.25
N VAL A 12 -7.28 13.08 -13.32
CA VAL A 12 -6.63 12.20 -12.34
C VAL A 12 -7.50 12.01 -11.10
N ASP A 13 -7.29 10.93 -10.37
CA ASP A 13 -7.99 10.67 -9.11
C ASP A 13 -7.60 11.70 -8.04
N ALA A 14 -8.63 12.26 -7.39
CA ALA A 14 -8.50 13.12 -6.23
C ALA A 14 -8.41 12.27 -4.96
N HIS A 15 -9.38 11.39 -4.75
CA HIS A 15 -9.48 10.46 -3.62
C HIS A 15 -10.41 9.31 -3.97
N GLY A 16 -10.33 8.21 -3.22
CA GLY A 16 -11.19 7.07 -3.45
C GLY A 16 -10.99 5.93 -2.47
N VAL A 17 -11.74 4.85 -2.72
CA VAL A 17 -11.72 3.63 -1.93
C VAL A 17 -11.57 2.42 -2.84
N VAL A 18 -10.72 1.47 -2.44
CA VAL A 18 -10.58 0.18 -3.11
C VAL A 18 -10.86 -0.92 -2.10
N VAL A 19 -11.76 -1.84 -2.43
CA VAL A 19 -12.07 -3.02 -1.63
C VAL A 19 -11.61 -4.26 -2.40
N MET A 20 -10.64 -4.96 -1.83
CA MET A 20 -10.09 -6.21 -2.35
C MET A 20 -10.55 -7.37 -1.48
N ASP A 21 -11.05 -8.42 -2.13
CA ASP A 21 -11.51 -9.66 -1.50
C ASP A 21 -10.46 -10.74 -1.77
N TYR A 22 -9.93 -11.33 -0.71
CA TYR A 22 -8.95 -12.42 -0.74
C TYR A 22 -9.56 -13.78 -0.34
N GLY A 23 -10.87 -13.83 -0.10
CA GLY A 23 -11.62 -15.02 0.29
C GLY A 23 -11.89 -15.07 1.78
N ASP A 24 -10.85 -15.30 2.59
CA ASP A 24 -10.93 -15.37 4.05
C ASP A 24 -10.79 -14.01 4.74
N PHE A 25 -10.25 -13.00 4.04
CA PHE A 25 -10.20 -11.62 4.50
C PHE A 25 -10.41 -10.63 3.36
N SER A 26 -10.66 -9.38 3.74
CA SER A 26 -10.77 -8.26 2.81
C SER A 26 -9.81 -7.14 3.17
N VAL A 27 -9.31 -6.42 2.17
CA VAL A 27 -8.48 -5.23 2.35
C VAL A 27 -9.24 -4.02 1.82
N THR A 28 -9.40 -2.99 2.66
CA THR A 28 -9.94 -1.70 2.25
C THR A 28 -8.81 -0.67 2.22
N LEU A 29 -8.56 -0.09 1.05
CA LEU A 29 -7.62 1.00 0.87
C LEU A 29 -8.40 2.31 0.72
N GLN A 30 -8.02 3.31 1.49
CA GLN A 30 -8.49 4.69 1.32
C GLN A 30 -7.28 5.56 0.96
N HIS A 31 -7.46 6.42 -0.03
CA HIS A 31 -6.39 7.28 -0.53
C HIS A 31 -6.96 8.65 -0.92
N SER A 32 -6.14 9.69 -0.79
CA SER A 32 -6.49 11.04 -1.16
C SER A 32 -5.24 11.88 -1.44
N LYS A 33 -5.35 12.76 -2.44
CA LYS A 33 -4.40 13.84 -2.72
C LYS A 33 -4.94 15.22 -2.29
N VAL A 34 -6.20 15.28 -1.88
CA VAL A 34 -6.94 16.53 -1.59
C VAL A 34 -7.41 16.64 -0.14
N SER A 35 -7.12 15.63 0.67
CA SER A 35 -7.47 15.57 2.08
C SER A 35 -6.47 14.70 2.84
N ASP A 36 -6.17 15.09 4.07
CA ASP A 36 -5.35 14.29 4.97
C ASP A 36 -6.21 13.30 5.74
N SER A 37 -5.71 12.07 5.89
CA SER A 37 -6.28 11.08 6.80
C SER A 37 -5.40 10.96 8.03
N VAL A 38 -6.04 10.93 9.20
CA VAL A 38 -5.39 10.61 10.49
C VAL A 38 -5.61 9.15 10.88
N LEU A 39 -6.29 8.36 10.04
CA LEU A 39 -6.53 6.94 10.30
C LEU A 39 -5.22 6.16 10.17
N ALA A 40 -4.92 5.36 11.18
CA ALA A 40 -3.87 4.36 11.10
C ALA A 40 -4.27 3.22 10.15
N SER A 41 -3.28 2.49 9.65
CA SER A 41 -3.51 1.21 8.98
C SER A 41 -3.72 0.12 10.03
N GLU A 42 -4.56 -0.85 9.74
CA GLU A 42 -4.87 -1.94 10.67
C GLU A 42 -4.87 -3.28 9.95
N ILE A 43 -4.25 -4.29 10.56
CA ILE A 43 -4.39 -5.70 10.20
C ILE A 43 -5.17 -6.37 11.32
N GLN A 44 -6.40 -6.76 11.05
CA GLN A 44 -7.31 -7.35 12.03
C GLN A 44 -7.24 -8.88 11.98
N GLY A 45 -7.30 -9.50 13.16
CA GLY A 45 -7.37 -10.95 13.29
C GLY A 45 -8.16 -11.36 14.53
N GLU A 46 -8.38 -12.66 14.68
CA GLU A 46 -9.21 -13.20 15.77
C GLU A 46 -8.65 -12.91 17.17
N ALA A 47 -7.33 -12.72 17.29
CA ALA A 47 -6.65 -12.44 18.56
C ALA A 47 -6.61 -10.93 18.90
N GLY A 48 -6.94 -10.06 17.97
CA GLY A 48 -6.80 -8.61 18.10
C GLY A 48 -6.32 -7.96 16.80
N SER A 49 -5.78 -6.76 16.92
CA SER A 49 -5.41 -5.94 15.76
C SER A 49 -3.97 -5.45 15.84
N LEU A 50 -3.28 -5.45 14.71
CA LEU A 50 -2.02 -4.74 14.54
C LEU A 50 -2.32 -3.35 13.95
N VAL A 51 -2.00 -2.30 14.70
CA VAL A 51 -2.22 -0.90 14.32
C VAL A 51 -0.88 -0.28 13.91
N ILE A 52 -0.82 0.30 12.72
CA ILE A 52 0.39 0.84 12.11
C ILE A 52 0.16 2.31 11.74
N GLU A 53 0.90 3.21 12.38
CA GLU A 53 0.90 4.63 12.03
C GLU A 53 1.89 4.89 10.89
N LYS A 54 1.44 5.67 9.89
CA LYS A 54 2.17 5.96 8.65
C LYS A 54 2.78 4.72 8.00
N LEU A 55 1.93 3.90 7.38
CA LEU A 55 2.30 2.60 6.79
C LEU A 55 3.57 2.61 5.92
N SER A 56 3.86 3.71 5.20
CA SER A 56 5.06 3.84 4.38
C SER A 56 6.36 3.94 5.17
N GLU A 57 6.31 4.39 6.42
CA GLU A 57 7.47 4.62 7.29
C GLU A 57 7.42 3.79 8.58
N CYS A 58 6.28 3.14 8.86
CA CYS A 58 6.02 2.35 10.06
C CYS A 58 6.45 3.07 11.35
N GLN A 59 6.12 4.36 11.48
CA GLN A 59 6.60 5.20 12.59
C GLN A 59 6.15 4.69 13.96
N LYS A 60 5.02 3.99 14.03
CA LYS A 60 4.54 3.30 15.22
C LYS A 60 3.81 2.03 14.86
N VAL A 61 4.07 0.97 15.60
CA VAL A 61 3.42 -0.33 15.44
C VAL A 61 2.96 -0.82 16.79
N CYS A 62 1.66 -1.02 16.96
CA CYS A 62 1.07 -1.51 18.21
C CYS A 62 0.23 -2.75 17.96
N PHE A 63 0.39 -3.76 18.79
CA PHE A 63 -0.57 -4.87 18.85
C PHE A 63 -1.60 -4.59 19.94
N VAL A 64 -2.88 -4.71 19.58
CA VAL A 64 -4.03 -4.51 20.47
C VAL A 64 -4.74 -5.85 20.63
N PRO A 65 -4.37 -6.68 21.61
CA PRO A 65 -5.01 -7.96 21.83
C PRO A 65 -6.45 -7.77 22.35
N ARG A 66 -7.34 -8.69 22.00
CA ARG A 66 -8.74 -8.63 22.46
C ARG A 66 -8.82 -8.72 24.00
N GLY A 67 -9.43 -7.70 24.61
CA GLY A 67 -9.66 -7.66 26.07
C GLY A 67 -8.40 -7.47 26.92
N SER A 68 -7.28 -7.12 26.30
CA SER A 68 -6.01 -6.87 26.98
C SER A 68 -5.49 -5.47 26.65
N GLN A 69 -4.44 -5.03 27.36
CA GLN A 69 -3.81 -3.76 27.07
C GLN A 69 -3.00 -3.82 25.77
N MET A 70 -2.95 -2.66 25.09
CA MET A 70 -2.11 -2.43 23.93
C MET A 70 -0.64 -2.68 24.25
N GLN A 71 0.07 -3.28 23.30
CA GLN A 71 1.49 -3.58 23.34
C GLN A 71 2.19 -2.77 22.26
N ASP A 72 3.17 -1.96 22.65
CA ASP A 72 4.00 -1.22 21.70
C ASP A 72 5.08 -2.15 21.13
N LEU A 73 5.09 -2.33 19.81
CA LEU A 73 6.05 -3.14 19.07
C LEU A 73 7.00 -2.28 18.22
N THR A 74 6.91 -0.95 18.36
CA THR A 74 7.64 0.01 17.55
C THR A 74 9.14 -0.22 17.66
N GLN A 75 9.81 -0.25 16.51
CA GLN A 75 11.27 -0.33 16.42
C GLN A 75 11.85 1.02 16.00
N PRO A 76 13.09 1.34 16.44
CA PRO A 76 13.79 2.52 15.95
C PRO A 76 13.88 2.51 14.42
N GLN A 77 13.46 3.60 13.79
CA GLN A 77 13.58 3.81 12.36
C GLN A 77 14.82 4.64 12.04
N HIS A 78 15.43 4.39 10.89
CA HIS A 78 16.51 5.22 10.39
C HIS A 78 15.97 6.58 9.90
N ILE A 79 16.77 7.65 10.06
CA ILE A 79 16.37 9.02 9.68
C ILE A 79 16.09 9.16 8.17
N ASN A 80 16.85 8.44 7.36
CA ASN A 80 16.60 8.32 5.93
C ASN A 80 15.66 7.13 5.68
N THR A 81 14.41 7.42 5.31
CA THR A 81 13.36 6.43 5.05
C THR A 81 13.67 5.51 3.86
N MET A 82 14.58 5.92 2.98
CA MET A 82 14.99 5.13 1.81
C MET A 82 16.21 4.23 2.10
N LEU A 83 16.75 4.22 3.33
CA LEU A 83 17.97 3.44 3.63
C LEU A 83 17.78 1.96 3.29
N TYR A 84 16.70 1.34 3.78
CA TYR A 84 16.50 -0.10 3.67
C TYR A 84 16.31 -0.56 2.22
N GLU A 85 15.61 0.21 1.38
CA GLU A 85 15.48 -0.11 -0.04
C GLU A 85 16.80 0.08 -0.79
N ALA A 86 17.58 1.10 -0.45
CA ALA A 86 18.89 1.34 -1.05
C ALA A 86 19.89 0.23 -0.70
N GLU A 87 19.92 -0.23 0.55
CA GLU A 87 20.73 -1.37 0.98
C GLU A 87 20.34 -2.65 0.22
N LEU A 88 19.04 -2.93 0.10
CA LEU A 88 18.55 -4.07 -0.66
C LEU A 88 18.97 -3.98 -2.14
N PHE A 89 18.84 -2.81 -2.77
CA PHE A 89 19.28 -2.63 -4.16
C PHE A 89 20.77 -2.84 -4.33
N ALA A 90 21.59 -2.34 -3.40
CA ALA A 90 23.03 -2.57 -3.42
C ALA A 90 23.37 -4.06 -3.33
N THR A 91 22.73 -4.80 -2.41
CA THR A 91 22.90 -6.26 -2.30
C THR A 91 22.52 -6.99 -3.59
N LEU A 92 21.36 -6.67 -4.18
CA LEU A 92 20.93 -7.31 -5.43
C LEU A 92 21.90 -7.07 -6.60
N VAL A 93 22.48 -5.88 -6.67
CA VAL A 93 23.49 -5.54 -7.69
C VAL A 93 24.78 -6.30 -7.45
N ASP A 94 25.30 -6.29 -6.22
CA ASP A 94 26.55 -6.97 -5.86
C ASP A 94 26.46 -8.48 -6.09
N GLU A 95 25.32 -9.09 -5.74
CA GLU A 95 25.06 -10.51 -5.92
C GLU A 95 24.58 -10.88 -7.33
N HIS A 96 24.40 -9.90 -8.22
CA HIS A 96 23.90 -10.09 -9.59
C HIS A 96 22.53 -10.80 -9.63
N LEU A 97 21.69 -10.57 -8.63
CA LEU A 97 20.37 -11.19 -8.49
C LEU A 97 19.32 -10.39 -9.24
N VAL A 98 19.13 -10.76 -10.50
CA VAL A 98 18.09 -10.17 -11.36
C VAL A 98 16.69 -10.76 -11.12
N ASP A 99 16.61 -12.02 -10.66
CA ASP A 99 15.36 -12.66 -10.30
C ASP A 99 15.18 -12.59 -8.78
N HIS A 100 14.26 -11.74 -8.34
CA HIS A 100 14.01 -11.48 -6.93
C HIS A 100 12.51 -11.26 -6.66
N PRO A 101 12.03 -11.50 -5.43
CA PRO A 101 10.60 -11.45 -5.10
C PRO A 101 9.91 -10.10 -5.42
N GLY A 102 10.68 -9.00 -5.41
CA GLY A 102 10.20 -7.67 -5.75
C GLY A 102 9.62 -7.55 -7.17
N LEU A 103 10.06 -8.39 -8.12
CA LEU A 103 9.49 -8.44 -9.46
C LEU A 103 8.04 -8.93 -9.46
N ALA A 104 7.74 -9.96 -8.67
CA ALA A 104 6.39 -10.50 -8.55
C ALA A 104 5.44 -9.47 -7.91
N VAL A 105 5.90 -8.82 -6.83
CA VAL A 105 5.16 -7.74 -6.16
C VAL A 105 4.90 -6.59 -7.14
N SER A 106 5.92 -6.13 -7.86
CA SER A 106 5.80 -5.06 -8.86
C SER A 106 4.77 -5.38 -9.94
N ARG A 107 4.77 -6.61 -10.47
CA ARG A 107 3.79 -7.06 -11.48
C ARG A 107 2.37 -7.10 -10.92
N ILE A 108 2.18 -7.57 -9.69
CA ILE A 108 0.86 -7.61 -9.03
C ILE A 108 0.36 -6.18 -8.82
N THR A 109 1.18 -5.30 -8.25
CA THR A 109 0.84 -3.89 -8.04
C THR A 109 0.47 -3.20 -9.34
N ALA A 110 1.25 -3.37 -10.41
CA ALA A 110 0.95 -2.80 -11.71
C ALA A 110 -0.42 -3.28 -12.25
N LYS A 111 -0.70 -4.58 -12.17
CA LYS A 111 -2.01 -5.14 -12.58
C LYS A 111 -3.17 -4.57 -11.76
N LEU A 112 -3.01 -4.47 -10.44
CA LEU A 112 -4.02 -3.90 -9.55
C LEU A 112 -4.28 -2.43 -9.90
N LEU A 113 -3.22 -1.63 -10.07
CA LEU A 113 -3.34 -0.21 -10.45
C LEU A 113 -4.04 -0.05 -11.81
N THR A 114 -3.70 -0.86 -12.80
CA THR A 114 -4.38 -0.84 -14.11
C THR A 114 -5.87 -1.14 -13.96
N GLU A 115 -6.24 -2.16 -13.19
CA GLU A 115 -7.65 -2.52 -12.99
C GLU A 115 -8.41 -1.45 -12.17
N ILE A 116 -7.80 -0.90 -11.12
CA ILE A 116 -8.38 0.20 -10.34
C ILE A 116 -8.67 1.39 -11.27
N ARG A 117 -7.70 1.79 -12.09
CA ARG A 117 -7.84 2.91 -13.02
C ARG A 117 -8.91 2.66 -14.09
N ARG A 118 -9.01 1.42 -14.59
CA ARG A 118 -10.08 1.00 -15.50
C ARG A 118 -11.47 1.16 -14.87
N GLN A 119 -11.62 0.81 -13.59
CA GLN A 119 -12.89 0.94 -12.86
C GLN A 119 -13.23 2.41 -12.53
N THR A 120 -12.23 3.24 -12.21
CA THR A 120 -12.42 4.64 -11.82
C THR A 120 -12.45 5.63 -12.98
N GLY A 121 -12.15 5.18 -14.20
CA GLY A 121 -12.13 6.03 -15.39
C GLY A 121 -10.89 6.90 -15.54
N VAL A 122 -9.81 6.62 -14.79
CA VAL A 122 -8.53 7.33 -14.91
C VAL A 122 -7.74 6.78 -16.10
N ILE A 123 -7.70 7.54 -17.20
CA ILE A 123 -7.05 7.12 -18.46
C ILE A 123 -5.79 7.97 -18.69
N PHE A 124 -4.68 7.33 -19.03
CA PHE A 124 -3.44 7.97 -19.45
C PHE A 124 -3.22 7.78 -20.95
N PRO A 125 -2.43 8.65 -21.61
CA PRO A 125 -2.16 8.54 -23.04
C PRO A 125 -1.63 7.16 -23.48
N ALA A 126 -0.80 6.53 -22.65
CA ALA A 126 -0.22 5.21 -22.92
C ALA A 126 -1.27 4.07 -22.99
N ASP A 127 -2.44 4.23 -22.36
CA ASP A 127 -3.48 3.19 -22.38
C ASP A 127 -4.16 3.04 -23.75
N SER A 128 -4.00 4.05 -24.62
CA SER A 128 -4.53 4.04 -25.99
C SER A 128 -3.57 3.41 -27.00
N VAL A 129 -2.33 3.12 -26.60
CA VAL A 129 -1.31 2.54 -27.47
C VAL A 129 -1.53 1.03 -27.52
N LYS A 130 -1.94 0.51 -28.68
CA LYS A 130 -1.93 -0.94 -28.92
C LYS A 130 -0.48 -1.40 -29.07
N LEU A 131 -0.04 -2.30 -28.19
CA LEU A 131 1.21 -3.05 -28.33
C LEU A 131 1.11 -4.06 -29.49
#